data_AF-K1Z862-F1
#
_entry.id   AF-K1Z862-F1
#
_cell.length_a   1.000
_cell.length_b   1.000
_cell.length_c   1.000
_cell.angle_alpha   90.00
_cell.angle_beta   90.00
_cell.angle_gamma   90.00
#
_symmetry.space_group_name_H-M   'P 1'
#
loop_
_entity.id
_entity.type
_entity.pdbx_description
1 polymer ?
#
loop_
_entity_poly.entity_id
_entity_poly.type
_entity_poly.pdbx_seq_one_letter_code
_entity_poly.pdbx_strand_id
1 'polypeptide(L)'
;MPYEEFSGRLKNFCHSLGFGTVKIRHLGSCSKPDGGTADILRKSSGGDAVIILSCRVSYNPNWGGFGGLPQLLVREKNGDGVEPCPAAFIAPFLQQYRFAKEHIYLTATEQGQYLITVPESLLKPDGAKHGAKLIIELDKVAEPDHDGTIVPVMISGSMFSYAVSNKLRRTLEAQSYDWKTGRSIPIDQYLGSELFSFVDIEQSVDRTSPQYSLFGPTLLPHLGRIVTHRTPNLLAAETHLRQEFSRAIDTFIALHRASFGNMLCLAGLDIDMSPFIGHDEHFFVPWKAYLERIGEDVGDVAFDQDDLFVQLMQQDKQCLV
;
A
#
# COMPACT_ATOMS: atom_id res chain seq x y z
N MET A 1 4.28 -16.97 -9.81
CA MET A 1 4.19 -18.12 -10.75
C MET A 1 2.79 -18.15 -11.37
N PRO A 2 2.56 -18.75 -12.56
CA PRO A 2 1.21 -18.86 -13.13
C PRO A 2 0.25 -19.49 -12.13
N TYR A 3 -0.99 -18.99 -12.05
CA TYR A 3 -1.95 -19.40 -11.02
C TYR A 3 -2.26 -20.90 -11.08
N GLU A 4 -2.38 -21.47 -12.28
CA GLU A 4 -2.59 -22.92 -12.46
C GLU A 4 -1.43 -23.74 -11.90
N GLU A 5 -0.19 -23.29 -12.12
CA GLU A 5 0.99 -23.94 -11.57
C GLU A 5 1.02 -23.82 -10.03
N PHE A 6 0.70 -22.63 -9.50
CA PHE A 6 0.57 -22.42 -8.06
C PHE A 6 -0.47 -23.34 -7.44
N SER A 7 -1.67 -23.42 -8.02
CA SER A 7 -2.78 -24.24 -7.54
C SER A 7 -2.41 -25.73 -7.49
N GLY A 8 -1.75 -26.25 -8.54
CA GLY A 8 -1.24 -27.62 -8.57
C GLY A 8 -0.21 -27.89 -7.48
N ARG A 9 0.78 -27.01 -7.33
CA ARG A 9 1.82 -27.12 -6.28
C ARG A 9 1.23 -27.02 -4.87
N LEU A 10 0.28 -26.13 -4.65
CA LEU A 10 -0.39 -25.96 -3.36
C LEU A 10 -1.17 -27.22 -2.95
N LYS A 11 -1.87 -27.87 -3.88
CA LYS A 11 -2.56 -29.14 -3.61
C LYS A 11 -1.59 -30.24 -3.17
N ASN A 12 -0.47 -30.38 -3.89
CA ASN A 12 0.58 -31.35 -3.56
C ASN A 12 1.20 -31.05 -2.18
N PHE A 13 1.46 -29.77 -1.91
CA PHE A 13 1.95 -29.33 -0.60
C PHE A 13 0.97 -29.73 0.51
N CYS A 14 -0.33 -29.45 0.35
CA CYS A 14 -1.35 -29.84 1.33
C CYS A 14 -1.38 -31.36 1.55
N HIS A 15 -1.32 -32.17 0.50
CA HIS A 15 -1.22 -33.63 0.65
C HIS A 15 0.04 -34.06 1.41
N SER A 16 1.19 -33.44 1.14
CA SER A 16 2.45 -33.71 1.85
C SER A 16 2.36 -33.38 3.34
N LEU A 17 1.50 -32.43 3.70
CA LEU A 17 1.22 -32.03 5.08
C LEU A 17 0.12 -32.90 5.74
N GLY A 18 -0.36 -33.95 5.06
CA GLY A 18 -1.37 -34.86 5.61
C GLY A 18 -2.81 -34.38 5.48
N PHE A 19 -3.10 -33.41 4.60
CA PHE A 19 -4.47 -33.02 4.29
C PHE A 19 -5.13 -34.10 3.44
N GLY A 20 -6.33 -34.55 3.80
CA GLY A 20 -7.06 -35.62 3.12
C GLY A 20 -7.78 -35.13 1.87
N THR A 21 -8.89 -34.38 2.04
CA THR A 21 -9.63 -33.77 0.92
C THR A 21 -9.53 -32.25 1.01
N VAL A 22 -8.70 -31.66 0.16
CA VAL A 22 -8.41 -30.23 0.20
C VAL A 22 -9.52 -29.42 -0.46
N LYS A 23 -10.29 -28.69 0.34
CA LYS A 23 -11.19 -27.65 -0.18
C LYS A 23 -10.46 -26.31 -0.19
N ILE A 24 -9.87 -25.95 -1.33
CA ILE A 24 -9.26 -24.63 -1.52
C ILE A 24 -10.37 -23.59 -1.64
N ARG A 25 -10.35 -22.60 -0.75
CA ARG A 25 -11.25 -21.46 -0.79
C ARG A 25 -10.44 -20.20 -1.05
N HIS A 26 -10.71 -19.58 -2.20
CA HIS A 26 -10.16 -18.27 -2.53
C HIS A 26 -11.07 -17.21 -1.92
N LEU A 27 -10.57 -16.50 -0.90
CA LEU A 27 -11.16 -15.26 -0.44
C LEU A 27 -10.64 -14.19 -1.41
N GLY A 28 -11.24 -14.15 -2.60
CA GLY A 28 -10.84 -13.23 -3.66
C GLY A 28 -11.01 -11.79 -3.19
N SER A 29 -9.89 -11.06 -3.22
CA SER A 29 -9.66 -9.70 -2.78
C SER A 29 -10.18 -9.44 -1.36
N CYS A 30 -9.37 -8.82 -0.51
CA CYS A 30 -9.80 -8.30 0.78
C CYS A 30 -10.82 -7.13 0.65
N SER A 31 -11.77 -7.24 -0.28
CA SER A 31 -12.68 -6.24 -0.82
C SER A 31 -14.14 -6.45 -0.39
N LYS A 32 -14.43 -7.37 0.55
CA LYS A 32 -15.77 -7.48 1.16
C LYS A 32 -15.72 -7.13 2.65
N PRO A 33 -16.34 -5.99 3.06
CA PRO A 33 -16.16 -5.43 4.41
C PRO A 33 -16.94 -6.19 5.48
N ASP A 34 -17.99 -6.93 5.11
CA ASP A 34 -18.86 -7.60 6.08
C ASP A 34 -18.91 -9.11 5.84
N GLY A 35 -18.52 -9.88 6.86
CA GLY A 35 -18.84 -11.30 6.99
C GLY A 35 -17.97 -12.29 6.20
N GLY A 36 -17.17 -11.87 5.21
CA GLY A 36 -16.43 -12.78 4.32
C GLY A 36 -15.60 -13.83 5.05
N THR A 37 -14.61 -13.42 5.85
CA THR A 37 -13.69 -14.36 6.50
C THR A 37 -14.37 -15.12 7.65
N ALA A 38 -15.11 -14.43 8.53
CA ALA A 38 -15.73 -15.03 9.70
C ALA A 38 -16.92 -15.96 9.35
N ASP A 39 -17.76 -15.61 8.37
CA ASP A 39 -18.86 -16.48 7.93
C ASP A 39 -18.35 -17.66 7.11
N ILE A 40 -17.29 -17.48 6.32
CA ILE A 40 -16.68 -18.59 5.57
C ILE A 40 -16.03 -19.58 6.53
N LEU A 41 -15.35 -19.08 7.58
CA LEU A 41 -14.84 -19.90 8.68
C LEU A 41 -15.99 -20.60 9.43
N ARG A 42 -17.09 -19.91 9.75
CA ARG A 42 -18.25 -20.52 10.43
C ARG A 42 -18.96 -21.59 9.60
N LYS A 43 -19.02 -21.44 8.27
CA LYS A 43 -19.67 -22.39 7.34
C LYS A 43 -18.84 -23.63 7.03
N SER A 44 -17.62 -23.74 7.55
CA SER A 44 -16.71 -24.86 7.30
C SER A 44 -16.56 -25.81 8.50
N SER A 45 -17.65 -26.10 9.21
CA SER A 45 -17.63 -27.15 10.23
C SER A 45 -17.38 -28.53 9.60
N GLY A 46 -16.23 -29.15 9.92
CA GLY A 46 -15.85 -30.51 9.55
C GLY A 46 -14.94 -30.63 8.32
N GLY A 47 -13.66 -30.97 8.55
CA GLY A 47 -12.67 -31.31 7.53
C GLY A 47 -11.45 -30.37 7.49
N ASP A 48 -10.48 -30.71 6.63
CA ASP A 48 -9.30 -29.87 6.38
C ASP A 48 -9.66 -28.64 5.54
N ALA A 49 -9.00 -27.51 5.80
CA ALA A 49 -9.30 -26.23 5.15
C ALA A 49 -8.05 -25.53 4.62
N VAL A 50 -8.13 -25.04 3.39
CA VAL A 50 -7.10 -24.16 2.80
C VAL A 50 -7.75 -22.84 2.42
N ILE A 51 -7.26 -21.75 3.03
CA ILE A 51 -7.76 -20.40 2.82
C ILE A 51 -6.68 -19.61 2.10
N ILE A 52 -7.04 -18.99 0.98
CA ILE A 52 -6.15 -18.08 0.27
C ILE A 52 -6.74 -16.68 0.38
N LEU A 53 -6.03 -15.80 1.07
CA LEU A 53 -6.24 -14.35 1.07
C LEU A 53 -5.38 -13.76 -0.03
N SER A 54 -6.01 -13.16 -1.04
CA SER A 54 -5.30 -12.50 -2.11
C SER A 54 -5.57 -11.00 -2.10
N CYS A 55 -4.55 -10.21 -2.44
CA CYS A 55 -4.72 -8.80 -2.75
C CYS A 55 -4.38 -8.58 -4.21
N ARG A 56 -5.36 -8.09 -4.99
CA ARG A 56 -5.16 -7.82 -6.41
C ARG A 56 -4.29 -6.58 -6.61
N VAL A 57 -3.27 -6.72 -7.44
CA VAL A 57 -2.39 -5.63 -7.86
C VAL A 57 -2.46 -5.51 -9.37
N SER A 58 -2.91 -4.36 -9.85
CA SER A 58 -2.80 -4.01 -11.26
C SER A 58 -1.32 -3.78 -11.60
N TYR A 59 -0.73 -4.73 -12.32
CA TYR A 59 0.68 -4.71 -12.71
C TYR A 59 0.83 -4.02 -14.06
N ASN A 60 1.78 -3.09 -14.22
CA ASN A 60 2.16 -2.56 -15.54
C ASN A 60 3.54 -3.15 -15.90
N PRO A 61 3.65 -3.97 -16.96
CA PRO A 61 4.89 -4.66 -17.30
C PRO A 61 6.07 -3.74 -17.66
N ASN A 62 5.82 -2.44 -17.91
CA ASN A 62 6.84 -1.48 -18.31
C ASN A 62 7.67 -0.87 -17.16
N TRP A 63 7.61 -1.42 -15.94
CA TRP A 63 8.30 -0.88 -14.74
C TRP A 63 9.84 -1.07 -14.72
N GLY A 64 10.48 -1.20 -15.88
CA GLY A 64 11.94 -1.28 -16.04
C GLY A 64 12.52 -0.50 -17.22
N GLY A 65 11.72 0.28 -17.94
CA GLY A 65 12.21 1.15 -19.03
C GLY A 65 12.74 2.47 -18.50
N PHE A 66 14.05 2.69 -18.61
CA PHE A 66 14.79 3.95 -18.43
C PHE A 66 13.94 5.22 -18.21
N GLY A 67 14.03 5.82 -17.02
CA GLY A 67 13.68 7.24 -16.78
C GLY A 67 12.20 7.64 -16.89
N GLY A 68 11.28 6.71 -17.15
CA GLY A 68 9.85 6.99 -17.15
C GLY A 68 9.25 6.83 -15.75
N LEU A 69 8.76 7.92 -15.16
CA LEU A 69 7.92 7.87 -13.95
C LEU A 69 6.79 6.84 -14.15
N PRO A 70 6.40 6.06 -13.12
CA PRO A 70 5.32 5.10 -13.20
C PRO A 70 3.99 5.80 -13.50
N GLN A 71 3.63 5.84 -14.78
CA GLN A 71 2.28 6.16 -15.20
C GLN A 71 1.47 4.86 -15.14
N LEU A 72 0.60 4.79 -14.14
CA LEU A 72 -0.61 4.00 -14.24
C LEU A 72 -1.30 4.42 -15.55
N LEU A 73 -1.60 3.46 -16.41
CA LEU A 73 -2.72 3.61 -17.33
C LEU A 73 -3.95 3.77 -16.44
N VAL A 74 -4.29 5.01 -16.12
CA VAL A 74 -5.66 5.40 -15.81
C VAL A 74 -6.41 5.28 -17.14
N ARG A 75 -6.59 4.05 -17.65
CA ARG A 75 -7.80 3.77 -18.41
C ARG A 75 -8.85 3.52 -17.35
N GLU A 76 -9.44 4.63 -16.90
CA GLU A 76 -10.79 4.64 -16.34
C GLU A 76 -11.70 3.88 -17.30
N LYS A 77 -11.89 2.58 -17.05
CA LYS A 77 -13.25 2.07 -17.16
C LYS A 77 -13.94 2.47 -15.86
N ASN A 78 -14.41 3.70 -15.82
CA ASN A 78 -15.50 4.08 -14.91
C ASN A 78 -16.75 3.34 -15.39
N GLY A 79 -16.84 2.06 -15.00
CA GLY A 79 -18.03 1.24 -15.12
C GLY A 79 -18.33 0.67 -13.74
N ASP A 80 -19.62 0.48 -13.45
CA ASP A 80 -20.19 0.01 -12.16
C ASP A 80 -19.77 -1.42 -11.74
N GLY A 81 -18.61 -1.91 -12.16
CA GLY A 81 -18.11 -3.27 -11.89
C GLY A 81 -16.60 -3.38 -11.67
N VAL A 82 -15.88 -2.28 -11.44
CA VAL A 82 -14.46 -2.37 -11.08
C VAL A 82 -14.34 -2.80 -9.62
N GLU A 83 -13.70 -3.94 -9.40
CA GLU A 83 -13.42 -4.47 -8.06
C GLU A 83 -12.59 -3.45 -7.24
N PRO A 84 -12.94 -3.21 -5.97
CA PRO A 84 -12.16 -2.33 -5.10
C PRO A 84 -10.69 -2.81 -5.04
N CYS A 85 -9.73 -1.90 -5.24
CA CYS A 85 -8.31 -2.22 -5.05
C CYS A 85 -7.57 -1.11 -4.28
N PRO A 86 -6.49 -1.45 -3.54
CA PRO A 86 -5.69 -0.48 -2.80
C PRO A 86 -5.15 0.67 -3.66
N ALA A 87 -4.79 0.38 -4.91
CA ALA A 87 -4.27 1.38 -5.86
C ALA A 87 -5.31 2.48 -6.16
N ALA A 88 -6.57 2.09 -6.39
CA ALA A 88 -7.65 3.05 -6.62
C ALA A 88 -7.90 3.90 -5.37
N PHE A 89 -7.87 3.29 -4.18
CA PHE A 89 -8.05 4.00 -2.92
C PHE A 89 -6.96 5.07 -2.67
N ILE A 90 -5.68 4.75 -2.94
CA ILE A 90 -4.58 5.69 -2.69
C ILE A 90 -4.40 6.74 -3.79
N ALA A 91 -5.05 6.58 -4.96
CA ALA A 91 -4.81 7.43 -6.13
C ALA A 91 -5.03 8.95 -5.87
N PRO A 92 -6.09 9.39 -5.17
CA PRO A 92 -6.27 10.82 -4.86
C PRO A 92 -5.14 11.40 -4.00
N PHE A 93 -4.61 10.61 -3.06
CA PHE A 93 -3.52 11.02 -2.17
C PHE A 93 -2.19 11.09 -2.92
N LEU A 94 -1.95 10.14 -3.84
CA LEU A 94 -0.80 10.18 -4.74
C LEU A 94 -0.80 11.41 -5.64
N GLN A 95 -1.96 11.80 -6.16
CA GLN A 95 -2.10 13.00 -6.98
C GLN A 95 -1.71 14.26 -6.22
N GLN A 96 -2.15 14.39 -4.96
CA GLN A 96 -1.80 15.53 -4.11
C GLN A 96 -0.31 15.55 -3.76
N TYR A 97 0.26 14.38 -3.44
CA TYR A 97 1.69 14.26 -3.18
C TYR A 97 2.53 14.66 -4.40
N ARG A 98 2.16 14.20 -5.61
CA ARG A 98 2.82 14.60 -6.87
C ARG A 98 2.75 16.10 -7.10
N PHE A 99 1.57 16.70 -6.91
CA PHE A 99 1.41 18.14 -6.99
C PHE A 99 2.38 18.87 -6.04
N ALA A 100 2.44 18.45 -4.77
CA ALA A 100 3.33 19.04 -3.78
C ALA A 100 4.82 18.91 -4.16
N LYS A 101 5.25 17.74 -4.62
CA LYS A 101 6.63 17.49 -5.09
C LYS A 101 7.07 18.45 -6.21
N GLU A 102 6.15 18.74 -7.13
CA GLU A 102 6.40 19.56 -8.32
C GLU A 102 6.29 21.06 -8.05
N HIS A 103 5.53 21.47 -7.03
CA HIS A 103 5.17 22.88 -6.79
C HIS A 103 5.73 23.46 -5.49
N ILE A 104 6.40 22.67 -4.66
CA ILE A 104 7.23 23.17 -3.58
C ILE A 104 8.64 23.34 -4.09
N TYR A 105 9.24 24.51 -3.88
CA TYR A 105 10.56 24.83 -4.41
C TYR A 105 11.57 25.11 -3.32
N LEU A 106 12.81 24.74 -3.58
CA LEU A 106 13.98 25.03 -2.77
C LEU A 106 14.92 25.95 -3.56
N THR A 107 15.43 26.99 -2.89
CA THR A 107 16.30 28.00 -3.51
C THR A 107 17.37 28.47 -2.54
N ALA A 108 18.59 28.70 -3.03
CA ALA A 108 19.57 29.52 -2.33
C ALA A 108 19.56 30.95 -2.91
N THR A 109 19.50 31.96 -2.06
CA THR A 109 19.59 33.36 -2.48
C THR A 109 21.06 33.77 -2.69
N GLU A 110 21.30 34.85 -3.42
CA GLU A 110 22.64 35.43 -3.58
C GLU A 110 23.25 35.89 -2.24
N GLN A 111 22.41 36.14 -1.24
CA GLN A 111 22.78 36.54 0.11
C GLN A 111 23.10 35.33 1.01
N GLY A 112 23.07 34.11 0.47
CA GLY A 112 23.36 32.87 1.20
C GLY A 112 22.21 32.35 2.06
N GLN A 113 20.99 32.85 1.88
CA GLN A 113 19.82 32.33 2.58
C GLN A 113 19.20 31.15 1.82
N TYR A 114 18.70 30.16 2.56
CA TYR A 114 17.99 29.02 1.99
C TYR A 114 16.50 29.21 2.19
N LEU A 115 15.74 29.14 1.10
CA LEU A 115 14.30 29.37 1.09
C LEU A 115 13.55 28.12 0.62
N ILE A 116 12.40 27.88 1.24
CA ILE A 116 11.37 26.96 0.77
C ILE A 116 10.14 27.75 0.36
N THR A 117 9.71 27.59 -0.89
CA THR A 117 8.52 28.26 -1.45
C THR A 117 7.40 27.25 -1.60
N VAL A 118 6.26 27.53 -0.98
CA VAL A 118 5.11 26.62 -0.88
C VAL A 118 3.84 27.31 -1.43
N PRO A 119 3.02 26.64 -2.26
CA PRO A 119 1.71 27.13 -2.64
C PRO A 119 0.77 27.27 -1.42
N GLU A 120 -0.04 28.32 -1.39
CA GLU A 120 -1.01 28.59 -0.32
C GLU A 120 -1.96 27.41 -0.05
N SER A 121 -2.34 26.70 -1.12
CA SER A 121 -3.21 25.52 -1.06
C SER A 121 -2.64 24.36 -0.25
N LEU A 122 -1.33 24.34 0.02
CA LEU A 122 -0.66 23.34 0.84
C LEU A 122 -0.36 23.83 2.27
N LEU A 123 -0.74 25.06 2.62
CA LEU A 123 -0.49 25.66 3.94
C LEU A 123 -1.74 25.71 4.81
N LYS A 124 -2.91 25.83 4.19
CA LYS A 124 -4.19 25.90 4.89
C LYS A 124 -5.22 25.01 4.20
N PRO A 125 -6.08 24.33 4.96
CA PRO A 125 -7.25 23.70 4.37
C PRO A 125 -8.14 24.79 3.77
N ASP A 126 -8.31 24.78 2.44
CA ASP A 126 -9.23 25.69 1.74
C ASP A 126 -10.66 25.39 2.19
N GLY A 127 -11.29 26.28 2.94
CA GLY A 127 -12.60 26.08 3.56
C GLY A 127 -13.74 25.82 2.58
N ALA A 128 -13.52 26.01 1.26
CA ALA A 128 -14.53 25.84 0.23
C ALA A 128 -14.58 24.43 -0.40
N LYS A 129 -13.59 23.56 -0.18
CA LYS A 129 -13.50 22.24 -0.84
C LYS A 129 -13.52 21.10 0.18
N HIS A 130 -14.56 20.27 0.14
CA HIS A 130 -14.60 18.98 0.83
C HIS A 130 -13.60 18.03 0.15
N GLY A 131 -12.73 17.36 0.93
CA GLY A 131 -11.63 16.59 0.37
C GLY A 131 -10.51 16.33 1.37
N ALA A 132 -9.89 15.16 1.33
CA ALA A 132 -8.65 14.91 2.08
C ALA A 132 -7.59 15.83 1.47
N LYS A 133 -6.78 16.49 2.30
CA LYS A 133 -5.81 17.49 1.83
C LYS A 133 -4.43 17.23 2.38
N LEU A 134 -3.42 17.28 1.51
CA LEU A 134 -2.03 17.33 1.91
C LEU A 134 -1.69 18.74 2.38
N ILE A 135 -1.23 18.86 3.63
CA ILE A 135 -0.76 20.11 4.24
C ILE A 135 0.69 19.95 4.66
N ILE A 136 1.50 20.97 4.42
CA ILE A 136 2.90 21.02 4.83
C ILE A 136 3.00 21.37 6.31
N GLU A 137 3.80 20.58 7.02
CA GLU A 137 4.13 20.79 8.43
C GLU A 137 5.16 21.92 8.51
N LEU A 138 4.69 23.17 8.57
CA LEU A 138 5.54 24.36 8.53
C LEU A 138 6.62 24.36 9.63
N ASP A 139 6.30 23.85 10.82
CA ASP A 139 7.22 23.68 11.95
C ASP A 139 8.43 22.78 11.65
N LYS A 140 8.30 21.90 10.65
CA LYS A 140 9.39 21.01 10.23
C LYS A 140 10.21 21.58 9.09
N VAL A 141 9.61 22.41 8.24
CA VAL A 141 10.27 22.92 7.02
C VAL A 141 10.80 24.33 7.15
N ALA A 142 10.22 25.17 8.01
CA ALA A 142 10.54 26.58 8.13
C ALA A 142 11.22 26.91 9.47
N GLU A 143 12.16 27.84 9.45
CA GLU A 143 12.78 28.39 10.66
C GLU A 143 11.83 29.41 11.30
N PRO A 144 11.53 29.31 12.60
CA PRO A 144 10.79 30.33 13.31
C PRO A 144 11.62 31.61 13.47
N ASP A 145 10.95 32.75 13.60
CA ASP A 145 11.59 34.01 13.96
C ASP A 145 12.01 34.05 15.45
N HIS A 146 12.54 35.19 15.87
CA HIS A 146 12.96 35.44 17.26
C HIS A 146 11.86 35.25 18.31
N ASP A 147 10.58 35.39 17.94
CA ASP A 147 9.42 35.23 18.80
C ASP A 147 8.86 33.79 18.75
N GLY A 148 9.50 32.90 18.00
CA GLY A 148 9.05 31.52 17.80
C GLY A 148 7.94 31.37 16.77
N THR A 149 7.64 32.43 15.99
CA THR A 149 6.55 32.44 15.00
C THR A 149 7.10 32.15 13.60
N ILE A 150 6.39 31.35 12.82
CA ILE A 150 6.75 31.06 11.43
C ILE A 150 6.06 32.08 10.52
N VAL A 151 6.86 32.99 9.97
CA VAL A 151 6.39 34.04 9.07
C VAL A 151 7.06 33.92 7.70
N PRO A 152 6.33 34.17 6.60
CA PRO A 152 6.92 34.15 5.26
C PRO A 152 7.89 35.32 5.09
N VAL A 153 9.05 35.04 4.51
CA VAL A 153 10.06 36.03 4.10
C VAL A 153 9.60 36.77 2.83
N MET A 154 8.84 36.10 1.97
CA MET A 154 8.30 36.67 0.73
C MET A 154 6.96 36.04 0.38
N ILE A 155 6.03 36.85 -0.13
CA ILE A 155 4.75 36.38 -0.69
C ILE A 155 4.67 36.89 -2.13
N SER A 156 4.39 36.00 -3.08
CA SER A 156 4.21 36.34 -4.49
C SER A 156 3.00 35.60 -5.05
N GLY A 157 1.89 36.33 -5.23
CA GLY A 157 0.61 35.72 -5.58
C GLY A 157 0.17 34.70 -4.53
N SER A 158 -0.05 33.45 -4.97
CA SER A 158 -0.41 32.32 -4.10
C SER A 158 0.80 31.50 -3.62
N MET A 159 2.03 32.03 -3.74
CA MET A 159 3.25 31.35 -3.31
C MET A 159 3.87 32.07 -2.11
N PHE A 160 4.20 31.30 -1.07
CA PHE A 160 4.74 31.79 0.20
C PHE A 160 6.13 31.20 0.40
N SER A 161 7.13 32.05 0.60
CA SER A 161 8.52 31.63 0.82
C SER A 161 8.90 31.82 2.28
N TYR A 162 9.51 30.78 2.86
CA TYR A 162 9.96 30.76 4.25
C TYR A 162 11.46 30.49 4.30
N ALA A 163 12.14 30.98 5.34
CA ALA A 163 13.50 30.54 5.64
C ALA A 163 13.47 29.05 5.99
N VAL A 164 14.35 28.26 5.38
CA VAL A 164 14.40 26.80 5.59
C VAL A 164 14.89 26.50 7.00
N SER A 165 14.22 25.58 7.68
CA SER A 165 14.63 25.14 9.01
C SER A 165 16.03 24.54 8.98
N ASN A 166 16.83 24.81 10.03
CA ASN A 166 18.17 24.23 10.14
C ASN A 166 18.15 22.69 10.10
N LYS A 167 17.09 22.07 10.62
CA LYS A 167 16.89 20.62 10.58
C LYS A 167 16.68 20.13 9.15
N LEU A 168 15.77 20.72 8.39
CA LEU A 168 15.51 20.33 7.01
C LEU A 168 16.76 20.55 6.14
N ARG A 169 17.44 21.69 6.30
CA ARG A 169 18.67 21.97 5.56
C ARG A 169 19.74 20.89 5.75
N ARG A 170 20.02 20.51 7.00
CA ARG A 170 21.00 19.45 7.30
C ARG A 170 20.60 18.11 6.70
N THR A 171 19.31 17.78 6.73
CA THR A 171 18.78 16.56 6.10
C THR A 171 18.99 16.57 4.59
N LEU A 172 18.71 17.69 3.92
CA LEU A 172 18.94 17.88 2.48
C LEU A 172 20.43 17.75 2.13
N GLU A 173 21.31 18.42 2.88
CA GLU A 173 22.77 18.34 2.71
C GLU A 173 23.28 16.91 2.90
N ALA A 174 22.79 16.18 3.90
CA ALA A 174 23.14 14.77 4.13
C ALA A 174 22.66 13.84 2.99
N GLN A 175 21.59 14.21 2.30
CA GLN A 175 21.10 13.52 1.10
C GLN A 175 21.78 14.01 -0.18
N SER A 176 22.88 14.78 -0.07
CA SER A 176 23.63 15.35 -1.19
C SER A 176 22.81 16.29 -2.09
N TYR A 177 21.86 17.02 -1.50
CA TYR A 177 21.13 18.08 -2.23
C TYR A 177 22.08 19.23 -2.60
N ASP A 178 22.07 19.60 -3.87
CA ASP A 178 22.91 20.65 -4.44
C ASP A 178 22.10 21.94 -4.60
N TRP A 179 22.24 22.84 -3.61
CA TRP A 179 21.58 24.14 -3.60
C TRP A 179 22.02 25.01 -4.77
N LYS A 180 21.06 25.45 -5.59
CA LYS A 180 21.34 26.37 -6.70
C LYS A 180 21.02 27.81 -6.32
N THR A 181 22.05 28.64 -6.36
CA THR A 181 21.92 30.08 -6.15
C THR A 181 21.10 30.73 -7.27
N GLY A 182 20.11 31.53 -6.93
CA GLY A 182 19.29 32.29 -7.88
C GLY A 182 18.30 31.44 -8.70
N ARG A 183 18.19 30.14 -8.45
CA ARG A 183 17.29 29.23 -9.16
C ARG A 183 16.46 28.39 -8.20
N SER A 184 15.15 28.43 -8.39
CA SER A 184 14.20 27.58 -7.68
C SER A 184 14.15 26.19 -8.31
N ILE A 185 14.30 25.14 -7.50
CA ILE A 185 14.21 23.74 -7.93
C ILE A 185 13.08 23.06 -7.15
N PRO A 186 12.20 22.28 -7.81
CA PRO A 186 11.21 21.49 -7.10
C PRO A 186 11.83 20.59 -6.02
N ILE A 187 11.16 20.45 -4.88
CA ILE A 187 11.61 19.62 -3.76
C ILE A 187 11.67 18.13 -4.15
N ASP A 188 10.84 17.71 -5.12
CA ASP A 188 10.82 16.37 -5.69
C ASP A 188 11.01 15.25 -4.64
N GLN A 189 12.01 14.38 -4.80
CA GLN A 189 12.24 13.21 -3.93
C GLN A 189 12.60 13.57 -2.48
N TYR A 190 12.91 14.84 -2.20
CA TYR A 190 13.26 15.32 -0.87
C TYR A 190 12.01 15.66 -0.02
N LEU A 191 10.80 15.58 -0.59
CA LEU A 191 9.56 15.70 0.17
C LEU A 191 9.27 14.37 0.90
N GLY A 192 9.89 14.20 2.07
CA GLY A 192 9.70 13.06 2.95
C GLY A 192 8.33 13.04 3.65
N SER A 193 7.91 11.85 4.09
CA SER A 193 6.62 11.62 4.76
C SER A 193 6.45 12.39 6.07
N GLU A 194 7.56 12.83 6.66
CA GLU A 194 7.60 13.61 7.89
C GLU A 194 7.26 15.08 7.66
N LEU A 195 7.38 15.61 6.44
CA LEU A 195 7.23 17.04 6.14
C LEU A 195 5.79 17.48 5.84
N PHE A 196 4.85 16.53 5.80
CA PHE A 196 3.45 16.80 5.50
C PHE A 196 2.53 15.87 6.28
N SER A 197 1.26 16.23 6.32
CA SER A 197 0.17 15.36 6.78
C SER A 197 -1.02 15.44 5.84
N PHE A 198 -1.88 14.43 5.92
CA PHE A 198 -3.20 14.47 5.28
C PHE A 198 -4.25 14.84 6.32
N VAL A 199 -4.97 15.94 6.09
CA VAL A 199 -6.06 16.42 6.94
C VAL A 199 -7.42 16.21 6.26
N ASP A 200 -8.51 16.37 7.02
CA ASP A 200 -9.90 16.26 6.55
C ASP A 200 -10.25 14.93 5.86
N ILE A 201 -9.48 13.87 6.09
CA ILE A 201 -9.70 12.55 5.50
C ILE A 201 -11.09 12.00 5.85
N GLU A 202 -11.51 12.17 7.11
CA GLU A 202 -12.79 11.64 7.58
C GLU A 202 -14.01 12.39 7.06
N GLN A 203 -13.84 13.67 6.71
CA GLN A 203 -14.92 14.54 6.19
C GLN A 203 -15.06 14.43 4.67
N SER A 204 -14.12 13.75 4.01
CA SER A 204 -13.95 13.79 2.57
C SER A 204 -14.14 12.45 1.88
N VAL A 205 -13.90 11.36 2.60
CA VAL A 205 -14.28 10.06 2.12
C VAL A 205 -15.64 9.74 2.68
N ASP A 206 -16.57 9.38 1.81
CA ASP A 206 -17.82 8.80 2.22
C ASP A 206 -17.50 7.54 3.05
N ARG A 207 -17.63 7.65 4.38
CA ARG A 207 -17.37 6.54 5.32
C ARG A 207 -18.34 5.38 5.10
N THR A 208 -19.43 5.61 4.35
CA THR A 208 -20.37 4.57 3.92
C THR A 208 -19.99 3.96 2.58
N SER A 209 -19.02 4.54 1.87
CA SER A 209 -18.49 3.96 0.63
C SER A 209 -17.82 2.62 0.92
N PRO A 210 -18.15 1.56 0.16
CA PRO A 210 -17.51 0.27 0.30
C PRO A 210 -15.98 0.35 0.27
N GLN A 211 -15.39 1.22 -0.56
CA GLN A 211 -13.94 1.34 -0.67
C GLN A 211 -13.28 1.87 0.61
N TYR A 212 -13.93 2.79 1.33
CA TYR A 212 -13.39 3.32 2.58
C TYR A 212 -13.42 2.28 3.70
N SER A 213 -14.53 1.58 3.86
CA SER A 213 -14.66 0.52 4.87
C SER A 213 -13.63 -0.58 4.67
N LEU A 214 -13.24 -0.84 3.41
CA LEU A 214 -12.26 -1.87 3.06
C LEU A 214 -10.83 -1.45 3.32
N PHE A 215 -10.42 -0.31 2.79
CA PHE A 215 -9.01 0.07 2.77
C PHE A 215 -8.64 1.10 3.82
N GLY A 216 -9.59 1.95 4.22
CA GLY A 216 -9.40 3.05 5.16
C GLY A 216 -8.71 2.64 6.45
N PRO A 217 -9.24 1.66 7.21
CA PRO A 217 -8.63 1.19 8.45
C PRO A 217 -7.18 0.72 8.28
N THR A 218 -6.85 0.16 7.11
CA THR A 218 -5.54 -0.44 6.87
C THR A 218 -4.49 0.49 6.26
N LEU A 219 -4.92 1.40 5.39
CA LEU A 219 -4.00 2.23 4.60
C LEU A 219 -3.82 3.63 5.15
N LEU A 220 -4.85 4.24 5.76
CA LEU A 220 -4.78 5.60 6.30
C LEU A 220 -3.66 5.80 7.32
N PRO A 221 -3.41 4.87 8.27
CA PRO A 221 -2.30 5.01 9.21
C PRO A 221 -0.91 5.04 8.56
N HIS A 222 -0.80 4.57 7.32
CA HIS A 222 0.47 4.42 6.59
C HIS A 222 0.57 5.33 5.36
N LEU A 223 -0.39 6.24 5.16
CA LEU A 223 -0.54 6.98 3.91
C LEU A 223 0.70 7.79 3.54
N GLY A 224 1.31 8.50 4.49
CA GLY A 224 2.52 9.28 4.25
C GLY A 224 3.69 8.42 3.74
N ARG A 225 3.89 7.23 4.34
CA ARG A 225 4.91 6.25 3.89
C ARG A 225 4.56 5.65 2.53
N ILE A 226 3.27 5.37 2.29
CA ILE A 226 2.79 4.81 1.03
C ILE A 226 3.06 5.77 -0.13
N VAL A 227 2.61 7.03 -0.03
CA VAL A 227 2.70 7.97 -1.16
C VAL A 227 4.13 8.39 -1.50
N THR A 228 5.03 8.37 -0.52
CA THR A 228 6.46 8.68 -0.67
C THR A 228 7.30 7.49 -1.16
N HIS A 229 6.73 6.30 -1.22
CA HIS A 229 7.44 5.10 -1.64
C HIS A 229 7.72 5.09 -3.15
N ARG A 230 8.80 4.42 -3.57
CA ARG A 230 9.14 4.26 -5.00
C ARG A 230 8.08 3.48 -5.79
N THR A 231 7.41 2.55 -5.11
CA THR A 231 6.35 1.70 -5.66
C THR A 231 5.10 1.77 -4.78
N PRO A 232 4.36 2.90 -4.80
CA PRO A 232 3.31 3.17 -3.81
C PRO A 232 2.14 2.18 -3.88
N ASN A 233 1.74 1.77 -5.08
CA ASN A 233 0.65 0.80 -5.27
C ASN A 233 0.99 -0.56 -4.68
N LEU A 234 2.23 -1.02 -4.88
CA LEU A 234 2.69 -2.31 -4.35
C LEU A 234 2.75 -2.24 -2.81
N LEU A 235 3.30 -1.17 -2.26
CA LEU A 235 3.37 -0.99 -0.81
C LEU A 235 1.96 -0.91 -0.18
N ALA A 236 1.00 -0.28 -0.84
CA ALA A 236 -0.38 -0.27 -0.37
C ALA A 236 -1.01 -1.67 -0.37
N ALA A 237 -0.85 -2.43 -1.46
CA ALA A 237 -1.36 -3.79 -1.54
C ALA A 237 -0.74 -4.72 -0.47
N GLU A 238 0.58 -4.64 -0.31
CA GLU A 238 1.31 -5.39 0.72
C GLU A 238 0.87 -5.00 2.15
N THR A 239 0.73 -3.70 2.41
CA THR A 239 0.30 -3.19 3.73
C THR A 239 -1.12 -3.68 4.06
N HIS A 240 -2.04 -3.57 3.11
CA HIS A 240 -3.40 -4.06 3.28
C HIS A 240 -3.43 -5.57 3.50
N LEU A 241 -2.79 -6.34 2.62
CA LEU A 241 -2.73 -7.81 2.72
C LEU A 241 -2.15 -8.27 4.06
N ARG A 242 -1.09 -7.63 4.55
CA ARG A 242 -0.47 -7.94 5.85
C ARG A 242 -1.43 -7.79 7.00
N GLN A 243 -2.17 -6.69 7.05
CA GLN A 243 -3.09 -6.42 8.14
C GLN A 243 -4.33 -7.31 8.07
N GLU A 244 -4.86 -7.53 6.88
CA GLU A 244 -5.99 -8.43 6.65
C GLU A 244 -5.66 -9.88 6.98
N PHE A 245 -4.47 -10.33 6.61
CA PHE A 245 -3.97 -11.66 7.00
C PHE A 245 -3.88 -11.78 8.52
N SER A 246 -3.26 -10.81 9.20
CA SER A 246 -3.14 -10.83 10.65
C SER A 246 -4.52 -10.87 11.32
N ARG A 247 -5.46 -10.02 10.88
CA ARG A 247 -6.83 -9.99 11.40
C ARG A 247 -7.57 -11.30 11.14
N ALA A 248 -7.39 -11.92 9.97
CA ALA A 248 -7.99 -13.20 9.64
C ALA A 248 -7.48 -14.33 10.55
N ILE A 249 -6.18 -14.35 10.84
CA ILE A 249 -5.57 -15.31 11.78
C ILE A 249 -6.07 -15.07 13.20
N ASP A 250 -6.07 -13.83 13.69
CA ASP A 250 -6.56 -13.50 15.04
C ASP A 250 -8.04 -13.91 15.22
N THR A 251 -8.87 -13.59 14.22
CA THR A 251 -10.29 -13.97 14.19
C THR A 251 -10.45 -15.49 14.18
N PHE A 252 -9.60 -16.19 13.44
CA PHE A 252 -9.61 -17.64 13.37
C PHE A 252 -9.26 -18.28 14.73
N ILE A 253 -8.13 -17.87 15.32
CA ILE A 253 -7.67 -18.34 16.63
C ILE A 253 -8.75 -18.11 17.69
N ALA A 254 -9.39 -16.94 17.67
CA ALA A 254 -10.42 -16.58 18.64
C ALA A 254 -11.72 -17.40 18.49
N LEU A 255 -12.08 -17.83 17.28
CA LEU A 255 -13.40 -18.44 17.01
C LEU A 255 -13.37 -19.98 16.88
N HIS A 256 -12.27 -20.62 16.46
CA HIS A 256 -12.35 -21.99 15.93
C HIS A 256 -11.18 -22.95 16.22
N ARG A 257 -10.42 -22.76 17.29
CA ARG A 257 -9.30 -23.67 17.65
C ARG A 257 -9.69 -25.14 17.87
N ALA A 258 -10.99 -25.48 17.98
CA ALA A 258 -11.47 -26.82 18.32
C ALA A 258 -12.36 -27.50 17.26
N SER A 259 -12.62 -26.87 16.10
CA SER A 259 -13.68 -27.32 15.17
C SER A 259 -13.19 -27.75 13.78
N PHE A 260 -11.91 -27.59 13.48
CA PHE A 260 -11.32 -27.86 12.16
C PHE A 260 -10.35 -29.04 12.15
N GLY A 261 -10.20 -29.61 10.95
CA GLY A 261 -9.10 -30.50 10.54
C GLY A 261 -7.73 -29.81 10.58
N ASN A 262 -6.82 -30.22 9.70
CA ASN A 262 -5.64 -29.43 9.38
C ASN A 262 -6.05 -28.15 8.63
N MET A 263 -5.39 -27.03 8.93
CA MET A 263 -5.67 -25.73 8.32
C MET A 263 -4.41 -25.08 7.77
N LEU A 264 -4.48 -24.60 6.52
CA LEU A 264 -3.47 -23.74 5.92
C LEU A 264 -4.12 -22.42 5.48
N CYS A 265 -3.73 -21.31 6.10
CA CYS A 265 -4.08 -19.97 5.64
C CYS A 265 -2.89 -19.37 4.90
N LEU A 266 -3.09 -18.88 3.68
CA LEU A 266 -2.06 -18.34 2.82
C LEU A 266 -2.45 -16.93 2.37
N ALA A 267 -1.51 -16.00 2.45
CA ALA A 267 -1.61 -14.67 1.85
C ALA A 267 -0.69 -14.55 0.63
N GLY A 268 -1.17 -13.88 -0.42
CA GLY A 268 -0.35 -13.55 -1.58
C GLY A 268 -0.91 -12.44 -2.44
N LEU A 269 -0.09 -12.00 -3.40
CA LEU A 269 -0.51 -11.01 -4.39
C LEU A 269 -1.11 -11.71 -5.60
N ASP A 270 -2.22 -11.15 -6.05
CA ASP A 270 -2.94 -11.60 -7.24
C ASP A 270 -2.66 -10.65 -8.39
N ILE A 271 -1.97 -11.13 -9.43
CA ILE A 271 -1.52 -10.32 -10.56
C ILE A 271 -2.31 -10.75 -11.80
N ASP A 272 -3.23 -9.88 -12.20
CA ASP A 272 -4.05 -10.06 -13.39
C ASP A 272 -3.44 -9.31 -14.57
N MET A 273 -2.94 -10.07 -15.56
CA MET A 273 -2.37 -9.54 -16.80
C MET A 273 -3.39 -9.48 -17.95
N SER A 274 -4.61 -9.98 -17.76
CA SER A 274 -5.66 -9.98 -18.79
C SER A 274 -5.99 -8.61 -19.42
N PRO A 275 -5.77 -7.45 -18.74
CA PRO A 275 -5.94 -6.15 -19.39
C PRO A 275 -4.90 -5.82 -20.47
N PHE A 276 -3.82 -6.61 -20.62
CA PHE A 276 -2.74 -6.35 -21.57
C PHE A 276 -2.90 -7.18 -22.85
N ILE A 277 -2.81 -6.50 -24.00
CA ILE A 277 -2.91 -7.14 -25.31
C ILE A 277 -1.84 -8.22 -25.44
N GLY A 278 -2.26 -9.46 -25.69
CA GLY A 278 -1.38 -10.62 -25.86
C GLY A 278 -1.02 -11.35 -24.56
N HIS A 279 -1.59 -10.96 -23.41
CA HIS A 279 -1.40 -11.62 -22.13
C HIS A 279 -2.75 -12.00 -21.51
N ASP A 280 -3.08 -13.29 -21.47
CA ASP A 280 -4.24 -13.84 -20.76
C ASP A 280 -3.83 -14.49 -19.42
N GLU A 281 -2.61 -14.22 -18.97
CA GLU A 281 -1.99 -14.94 -17.86
C GLU A 281 -2.37 -14.34 -16.50
N HIS A 282 -2.65 -15.22 -15.55
CA HIS A 282 -2.89 -14.87 -14.15
C HIS A 282 -1.74 -15.39 -13.30
N PHE A 283 -1.11 -14.54 -12.51
CA PHE A 283 0.01 -14.91 -11.67
C PHE A 283 -0.35 -14.74 -10.20
N PHE A 284 0.10 -15.69 -9.38
CA PHE A 284 0.04 -15.59 -7.94
C PHE A 284 1.45 -15.52 -7.35
N VAL A 285 1.65 -14.60 -6.41
CA VAL A 285 2.88 -14.45 -5.66
C VAL A 285 2.59 -14.80 -4.19
N PRO A 286 2.92 -16.02 -3.74
CA PRO A 286 2.75 -16.37 -2.34
C PRO A 286 3.66 -15.49 -1.48
N TRP A 287 3.14 -15.04 -0.34
CA TRP A 287 3.85 -14.11 0.55
C TRP A 287 3.98 -14.63 1.97
N LYS A 288 2.91 -15.18 2.56
CA LYS A 288 2.95 -15.70 3.92
C LYS A 288 1.97 -16.83 4.08
N ALA A 289 2.27 -17.80 4.95
CA ALA A 289 1.30 -18.82 5.33
C ALA A 289 1.34 -19.10 6.83
N TYR A 290 0.21 -19.58 7.35
CA TYR A 290 -0.01 -20.05 8.71
C TYR A 290 -0.60 -21.46 8.61
N LEU A 291 0.03 -22.40 9.32
CA LEU A 291 -0.36 -23.80 9.35
C LEU A 291 -0.69 -24.23 10.78
N GLU A 292 -1.86 -24.83 10.93
CA GLU A 292 -2.32 -25.47 12.17
C GLU A 292 -2.68 -26.93 11.87
N ARG A 293 -2.21 -27.85 12.71
CA ARG A 293 -2.43 -29.30 12.55
C ARG A 293 -3.07 -29.89 13.80
N ILE A 294 -3.92 -30.90 13.62
CA ILE A 294 -4.53 -31.61 14.75
C ILE A 294 -3.49 -32.49 15.45
N GLY A 295 -3.41 -32.37 16.78
CA GLY A 295 -2.79 -33.38 17.64
C GLY A 295 -1.27 -33.30 17.78
N GLU A 296 -0.62 -32.32 17.16
CA GLU A 296 0.77 -31.97 17.47
C GLU A 296 0.79 -30.86 18.54
N ASP A 297 1.48 -31.08 19.67
CA ASP A 297 1.89 -30.02 20.62
C ASP A 297 2.92 -29.04 19.98
N VAL A 298 3.21 -29.23 18.69
CA VAL A 298 4.12 -28.41 17.89
C VAL A 298 3.36 -27.15 17.53
N GLY A 299 3.73 -26.05 18.17
CA GLY A 299 3.10 -24.75 18.00
C GLY A 299 2.98 -24.31 16.54
N ASP A 300 2.04 -23.40 16.34
CA ASP A 300 1.67 -22.77 15.07
C ASP A 300 2.89 -22.50 14.16
N VAL A 301 2.89 -23.07 12.94
CA VAL A 301 3.99 -22.89 11.99
C VAL A 301 3.64 -21.77 11.02
N ALA A 302 4.38 -20.66 11.12
CA ALA A 302 4.32 -19.57 10.15
C ALA A 302 5.42 -19.77 9.10
N PHE A 303 5.04 -19.70 7.82
CA PHE A 303 5.98 -19.66 6.71
C PHE A 303 6.07 -18.23 6.19
N ASP A 304 7.28 -17.66 6.20
CA ASP A 304 7.54 -16.43 5.47
C ASP A 304 7.75 -16.73 3.97
N GLN A 305 7.85 -15.68 3.15
CA GLN A 305 7.77 -15.79 1.69
C GLN A 305 8.76 -16.79 1.08
N ASP A 306 10.03 -16.72 1.49
CA ASP A 306 11.09 -17.54 0.90
C ASP A 306 10.89 -19.01 1.24
N ASP A 307 10.58 -19.33 2.49
CA ASP A 307 10.32 -20.71 2.94
C ASP A 307 9.09 -21.27 2.23
N LEU A 308 7.99 -20.50 2.17
CA LEU A 308 6.78 -20.89 1.48
C LEU A 308 7.05 -21.15 0.00
N PHE A 309 7.84 -20.28 -0.64
CA PHE A 309 8.21 -20.45 -2.04
C PHE A 309 9.04 -21.72 -2.25
N VAL A 310 10.05 -21.98 -1.42
CA VAL A 310 10.86 -23.19 -1.49
C VAL A 310 10.00 -24.45 -1.32
N GLN A 311 9.11 -24.47 -0.32
CA GLN A 311 8.21 -25.60 -0.06
C GLN A 311 7.27 -25.88 -1.25
N LEU A 312 6.73 -24.83 -1.88
CA LEU A 312 5.89 -24.95 -3.07
C LEU A 312 6.68 -25.42 -4.30
N MET A 313 7.93 -24.96 -4.45
CA MET A 313 8.78 -25.33 -5.59
C MET A 313 9.28 -26.77 -5.52
N GLN A 314 9.42 -27.33 -4.32
CA GLN A 314 9.72 -28.74 -4.09
C GLN A 314 8.59 -29.69 -4.50
N GLN A 315 7.37 -29.18 -4.68
CA GLN A 315 6.26 -29.98 -5.15
C GLN A 315 6.35 -30.18 -6.67
N ASP A 316 6.19 -31.41 -7.15
CA ASP A 316 6.20 -31.66 -8.59
C ASP A 316 5.05 -30.90 -9.29
N LYS A 317 5.31 -30.48 -10.53
CA LYS A 317 4.27 -29.95 -11.41
C LYS A 317 3.38 -31.12 -11.79
N GLN A 318 2.15 -31.21 -11.28
CA GLN A 318 1.19 -32.19 -11.80
C GLN A 318 0.97 -31.90 -13.29
N CYS A 319 1.45 -32.78 -14.16
CA CYS A 319 0.89 -32.94 -15.49
C CYS A 319 -0.46 -33.61 -15.29
N LEU A 320 -1.56 -32.85 -15.42
CA LEU A 320 -2.89 -33.42 -15.55
C LEU A 320 -2.87 -34.37 -16.76
N VAL A 321 -3.09 -35.66 -16.53
CA VAL A 321 -3.51 -36.65 -17.54
C VAL A 321 -5.03 -36.75 -17.47
#